data_AF-K9RBF4-F1
#
_entry.id   AF-K9RBF4-F1
#
_cell.length_a   1.000
_cell.length_b   1.000
_cell.length_c   1.000
_cell.angle_alpha   90.00
_cell.angle_beta   90.00
_cell.angle_gamma   90.00
#
_symmetry.space_group_name_H-M   'P 1'
#
loop_
_entity.id
_entity.type
_entity.pdbx_description
1 polymer ?
#
loop_
_entity_poly.entity_id
_entity_poly.type
_entity_poly.pdbx_seq_one_letter_code
_entity_poly.pdbx_strand_id
1 'polypeptide(L)'
;MAELGPRVTVAVGKDSTGKAIYSYMLKKHADFFKFPGVQNKIVTRKNKKGKPVAIRGAIGQGHIKVPTGKKSKKGAKRYYQMPMPAGMTIAKIGEFLKTASKNKPDSFVTEDGVTYPINTK
;
A
#
# COMPACT_ATOMS: atom_id res chain seq x y z
N MET A 1 14.15 17.79 -8.84
CA MET A 1 13.00 17.04 -8.28
C MET A 1 13.31 15.56 -8.46
N ALA A 2 13.40 14.78 -7.38
CA ALA A 2 13.65 13.33 -7.54
C ALA A 2 12.45 12.71 -8.27
N GLU A 3 12.66 12.21 -9.49
CA GLU A 3 11.63 11.54 -10.27
C GLU A 3 11.06 10.39 -9.43
N LEU A 4 9.82 10.56 -9.01
CA LEU A 4 9.06 9.47 -8.40
C LEU A 4 8.95 8.39 -9.47
N GLY A 5 9.77 7.34 -9.33
CA GLY A 5 9.82 6.23 -10.28
C GLY A 5 8.45 5.60 -10.57
N PRO A 6 8.38 4.68 -11.54
CA PRO A 6 7.11 4.17 -12.06
C PRO A 6 6.19 3.68 -10.95
N ARG A 7 4.90 3.96 -11.09
CA ARG A 7 3.86 3.57 -10.12
C ARG A 7 2.98 2.47 -10.70
N VAL A 8 2.47 1.62 -9.82
CA VAL A 8 1.62 0.46 -10.14
C VAL A 8 0.41 0.43 -9.24
N THR A 9 -0.65 -0.22 -9.73
CA THR A 9 -1.88 -0.44 -8.98
C THR A 9 -1.83 -1.82 -8.36
N VAL A 10 -2.03 -1.93 -7.05
CA VAL A 10 -2.02 -3.20 -6.32
C VAL A 10 -3.38 -3.38 -5.65
N ALA A 11 -3.99 -4.55 -5.83
CA ALA A 11 -5.20 -4.89 -5.08
C ALA A 11 -4.84 -5.12 -3.61
N VAL A 12 -5.40 -4.30 -2.71
CA VAL A 12 -5.09 -4.35 -1.27
C VAL A 12 -6.17 -5.02 -0.45
N GLY A 13 -7.34 -5.30 -1.03
CA GLY A 13 -8.41 -5.98 -0.31
C GLY A 13 -9.75 -5.80 -1.01
N LYS A 14 -10.84 -6.05 -0.29
CA LYS A 14 -12.21 -5.82 -0.74
C LYS A 14 -12.93 -4.82 0.18
N ASP A 15 -13.81 -4.01 -0.39
CA ASP A 15 -14.70 -3.14 0.36
C ASP A 15 -15.89 -3.92 0.95
N SER A 16 -16.73 -3.23 1.71
CA SER A 16 -17.94 -3.81 2.30
C SER A 16 -18.96 -4.30 1.26
N THR A 17 -18.81 -3.90 -0.01
CA THR A 17 -19.66 -4.33 -1.13
C THR A 17 -19.01 -5.45 -1.95
N GLY A 18 -17.88 -5.99 -1.50
CA GLY A 18 -17.15 -7.07 -2.16
C GLY A 18 -16.29 -6.63 -3.35
N LYS A 19 -16.21 -5.32 -3.65
CA LYS A 19 -15.41 -4.78 -4.75
C LYS A 19 -13.94 -4.67 -4.35
N ALA A 20 -13.05 -4.95 -5.28
CA ALA A 20 -11.62 -4.83 -5.04
C ALA A 20 -11.23 -3.36 -4.78
N ILE A 21 -10.49 -3.17 -3.69
CA ILE A 21 -9.86 -1.90 -3.33
C ILE A 21 -8.44 -1.93 -3.87
N TYR A 22 -8.05 -0.85 -4.53
CA TYR A 22 -6.75 -0.72 -5.16
C TYR A 22 -5.94 0.40 -4.50
N SER A 23 -4.66 0.12 -4.23
CA SER A 23 -3.66 1.11 -3.85
C SER A 23 -2.76 1.44 -5.02
N TYR A 24 -2.45 2.72 -5.20
CA TYR A 24 -1.55 3.21 -6.23
C TYR A 24 -0.19 3.54 -5.61
N MET A 25 0.78 2.63 -5.72
CA MET A 25 2.07 2.70 -5.03
C MET A 25 3.25 2.68 -5.99
N LEU A 26 4.46 2.99 -5.49
CA LEU A 26 5.67 2.92 -6.30
C LEU A 26 5.99 1.47 -6.66
N LYS A 27 6.35 1.22 -7.92
CA LYS A 27 6.69 -0.11 -8.45
C LYS A 27 7.80 -0.76 -7.62
N LYS A 28 8.82 0.01 -7.24
CA LYS A 28 9.89 -0.46 -6.34
C LYS A 28 9.39 -1.01 -5.00
N HIS A 29 8.28 -0.48 -4.45
CA HIS A 29 7.71 -1.01 -3.21
C HIS A 29 6.98 -2.33 -3.48
N ALA A 30 6.17 -2.37 -4.55
CA ALA A 30 5.46 -3.58 -4.95
C ALA A 30 6.39 -4.74 -5.30
N ASP A 31 7.46 -4.46 -6.04
CA ASP A 31 8.49 -5.44 -6.42
C ASP A 31 9.32 -5.91 -5.22
N PHE A 32 9.60 -5.00 -4.27
CA PHE A 32 10.34 -5.35 -3.06
C PHE A 32 9.59 -6.38 -2.22
N PHE A 33 8.28 -6.22 -2.07
CA PHE A 33 7.43 -7.14 -1.29
C PHE A 33 6.85 -8.30 -2.12
N LYS A 34 6.97 -8.24 -3.46
CA LYS A 34 6.31 -9.16 -4.40
C LYS A 34 4.83 -9.36 -4.05
N PHE A 35 4.05 -8.27 -4.02
CA PHE A 35 2.60 -8.38 -3.84
C PHE A 35 1.96 -9.09 -5.05
N PRO A 36 0.95 -9.94 -4.84
CA PRO A 36 0.15 -10.49 -5.94
C PRO A 36 -0.76 -9.41 -6.54
N GLY A 37 -1.17 -9.57 -7.81
CA GLY A 37 -2.16 -8.68 -8.43
C GLY A 37 -1.66 -7.26 -8.76
N VAL A 38 -0.36 -7.09 -8.99
CA VAL A 38 0.22 -5.83 -9.48
C VAL A 38 -0.22 -5.59 -10.92
N GLN A 39 -0.97 -4.53 -11.14
CA GLN A 39 -1.37 -4.08 -12.46
C GLN A 39 -0.55 -2.84 -12.85
N ASN A 40 0.10 -2.91 -14.02
CA ASN A 40 0.82 -1.76 -14.60
C ASN A 40 -0.14 -0.70 -15.18
N LYS A 41 -1.44 -0.99 -15.27
CA LYS A 41 -2.47 -0.03 -15.67
C LYS A 41 -3.07 0.65 -14.46
N ILE A 42 -3.30 1.95 -14.57
CA ILE A 42 -4.06 2.72 -13.58
C ILE A 42 -5.52 2.27 -13.69
N VAL A 43 -6.04 1.64 -12.64
CA VAL A 43 -7.47 1.30 -12.59
C VAL A 43 -8.27 2.60 -12.58
N THR A 44 -9.24 2.74 -13.48
CA THR A 44 -10.09 3.93 -13.59
C THR A 44 -11.54 3.57 -13.27
N ARG A 45 -12.25 4.48 -12.58
CA ARG A 45 -13.70 4.43 -12.37
C ARG A 45 -14.35 5.61 -13.08
N LYS A 46 -15.57 5.45 -13.58
CA LYS A 46 -16.34 6.60 -14.06
C LYS A 46 -16.85 7.41 -12.85
N ASN A 47 -16.64 8.73 -12.85
CA ASN A 47 -17.28 9.59 -11.85
C ASN A 47 -18.78 9.78 -12.18
N LYS A 48 -19.52 10.51 -11.32
CA LYS A 48 -20.94 10.85 -11.55
C LYS A 48 -21.20 11.58 -12.88
N LYS A 49 -20.16 12.14 -13.52
CA LYS A 49 -20.20 12.81 -14.83
C LYS A 49 -19.68 11.92 -15.98
N GLY A 50 -19.57 10.62 -15.77
CA GLY A 50 -19.13 9.65 -16.79
C GLY A 50 -17.63 9.70 -17.16
N LYS A 51 -16.85 10.62 -16.58
CA LYS A 51 -15.42 10.78 -16.90
C LYS A 51 -14.58 9.70 -16.21
N PRO A 52 -13.59 9.09 -16.90
CA PRO A 52 -12.68 8.14 -16.28
C PRO A 52 -11.79 8.88 -15.27
N VAL A 53 -11.91 8.51 -14.00
CA VAL A 53 -11.09 9.01 -12.90
C VAL A 53 -10.27 7.85 -12.38
N ALA A 54 -8.96 8.02 -12.35
CA ALA A 54 -8.06 7.05 -11.74
C ALA A 54 -8.51 6.76 -10.30
N ILE A 55 -8.64 5.48 -9.96
CA ILE A 55 -8.74 5.01 -8.57
C ILE A 55 -7.34 5.18 -7.96
N ARG A 56 -6.98 6.43 -7.72
CA ARG A 56 -5.86 6.79 -6.85
C ARG A 56 -6.40 6.67 -5.44
N GLY A 57 -5.62 6.12 -4.51
CA GLY A 57 -5.87 6.38 -3.10
C GLY A 57 -6.06 7.90 -2.96
N ALA A 58 -7.28 8.31 -2.60
CA ALA A 58 -7.75 9.67 -2.78
C ALA A 58 -6.87 10.66 -2.02
N ILE A 59 -6.90 11.90 -2.48
CA ILE A 59 -6.39 13.07 -1.76
C ILE A 59 -7.01 13.06 -0.34
N GLY A 60 -6.17 13.00 0.70
CA GLY A 60 -6.58 12.85 2.11
C GLY A 60 -6.56 11.42 2.67
N GLN A 61 -6.07 10.43 1.92
CA GLN A 61 -5.97 9.04 2.39
C GLN A 61 -4.58 8.77 2.99
N GLY A 62 -4.60 8.25 4.22
CA GLY A 62 -3.40 8.10 5.03
C GLY A 62 -2.37 7.14 4.45
N HIS A 63 -1.17 7.22 5.00
CA HIS A 63 -0.05 6.38 4.58
C HIS A 63 0.41 5.51 5.74
N ILE A 64 0.85 4.29 5.41
CA ILE A 64 1.55 3.45 6.37
C ILE A 64 3.04 3.41 6.07
N LYS A 65 3.84 3.26 7.10
CA LYS A 65 5.28 3.02 7.00
C LYS A 65 5.54 1.54 7.25
N VAL A 66 6.02 0.85 6.23
CA VAL A 66 6.35 -0.57 6.33
C VAL A 66 7.87 -0.71 6.45
N PRO A 67 8.39 -1.31 7.55
CA PRO A 67 9.81 -1.51 7.74
C PRO A 67 10.36 -2.46 6.67
N THR A 68 11.50 -2.09 6.10
CA THR A 68 12.13 -2.83 4.99
C THR A 68 13.10 -3.92 5.45
N GLY A 69 13.20 -4.15 6.76
CA GLY A 69 14.25 -4.99 7.37
C GLY A 69 15.67 -4.42 7.28
N LYS A 70 15.91 -3.46 6.37
CA LYS A 70 17.20 -2.81 6.17
C LYS A 70 17.36 -1.62 7.12
N LYS A 71 18.53 -1.51 7.75
CA LYS A 71 18.96 -0.31 8.46
C LYS A 71 19.58 0.68 7.47
N SER A 72 19.42 1.97 7.73
CA SER A 72 20.16 3.02 7.03
C SER A 72 21.63 2.97 7.44
N LYS A 73 22.51 3.67 6.70
CA LYS A 73 23.93 3.82 7.06
C LYS A 73 24.14 4.41 8.47
N LYS A 74 23.13 5.09 9.03
CA LYS A 74 23.12 5.65 10.40
C LYS A 74 22.38 4.77 11.42
N GLY A 75 22.15 3.49 11.13
CA GLY A 75 21.46 2.55 12.03
C GLY A 75 19.94 2.71 12.11
N ALA A 76 19.37 3.83 11.66
CA ALA A 76 17.92 4.05 11.65
C ALA A 76 17.18 3.05 10.75
N LYS A 77 16.03 2.54 11.21
CA LYS A 77 15.17 1.63 10.41
C LYS A 77 14.73 2.33 9.12
N ARG A 78 14.87 1.68 7.96
CA ARG A 78 14.33 2.18 6.70
C ARG A 78 12.89 1.71 6.53
N TYR A 79 12.02 2.64 6.17
CA TYR A 79 10.61 2.39 5.93
C TYR A 79 10.28 2.69 4.48
N TYR A 80 9.39 1.89 3.89
CA TYR A 80 8.66 2.28 2.70
C TYR A 80 7.32 2.88 3.09
N GLN A 81 7.06 4.07 2.56
CA GLN A 81 5.77 4.73 2.71
C GLN A 81 4.83 4.17 1.63
N MET A 82 3.76 3.52 2.07
CA MET A 82 2.76 2.92 1.21
C MET A 82 1.44 3.67 1.37
N PRO A 83 0.88 4.22 0.28
CA PRO A 83 -0.42 4.87 0.34
C PRO A 83 -1.49 3.80 0.58
N MET A 84 -2.38 4.03 1.54
CA MET A 84 -3.49 3.12 1.82
C MET A 84 -4.82 3.76 1.44
N PRO A 85 -5.65 3.08 0.66
CA PRO A 85 -6.92 3.63 0.24
C PRO A 85 -7.93 3.73 1.40
N ALA A 86 -8.89 4.65 1.31
CA ALA A 86 -9.95 4.79 2.32
C ALA A 86 -10.78 3.52 2.42
N GLY A 87 -11.13 3.14 3.65
CA GLY A 87 -11.81 1.88 3.95
C GLY A 87 -10.86 0.71 4.26
N MET A 88 -9.54 0.93 4.22
CA MET A 88 -8.56 -0.01 4.77
C MET A 88 -8.49 0.14 6.29
N THR A 89 -9.01 -0.86 7.00
CA THR A 89 -8.81 -0.98 8.46
C THR A 89 -7.44 -1.57 8.77
N ILE A 90 -6.97 -1.43 10.01
CA ILE A 90 -5.71 -2.00 10.49
C ILE A 90 -5.63 -3.51 10.20
N ALA A 91 -6.73 -4.23 10.43
CA ALA A 91 -6.84 -5.66 10.12
C ALA A 91 -6.65 -5.96 8.63
N LYS A 92 -7.33 -5.21 7.74
CA LYS A 92 -7.18 -5.36 6.28
C LYS A 92 -5.79 -5.02 5.78
N ILE A 93 -5.14 -4.02 6.40
CA ILE A 93 -3.74 -3.69 6.12
C ILE A 93 -2.84 -4.87 6.51
N GLY A 94 -3.05 -5.44 7.69
CA GLY A 94 -2.33 -6.64 8.13
C GLY A 94 -2.51 -7.81 7.16
N GLU A 95 -3.74 -8.12 6.76
CA GLU A 95 -4.04 -9.16 5.77
C GLU A 95 -3.36 -8.91 4.43
N PHE A 96 -3.42 -7.67 3.93
CA PHE A 96 -2.72 -7.28 2.71
C PHE A 96 -1.21 -7.52 2.81
N LEU A 97 -0.60 -7.09 3.91
CA LEU A 97 0.85 -7.24 4.09
C LEU A 97 1.27 -8.71 4.25
N LYS A 98 0.39 -9.59 4.73
CA LYS A 98 0.59 -11.05 4.71
C LYS A 98 0.66 -11.64 3.30
N THR A 99 0.04 -11.00 2.31
CA THR A 99 0.09 -11.47 0.90
C THR A 99 1.45 -11.25 0.24
N ALA A 100 2.34 -10.48 0.86
CA ALA A 100 3.71 -10.30 0.37
C ALA A 100 4.41 -11.66 0.25
N SER A 101 4.95 -11.96 -0.93
CA SER A 101 5.67 -13.23 -1.15
C SER A 101 7.16 -13.13 -0.83
N LYS A 102 7.73 -11.91 -0.79
CA LYS A 102 9.15 -11.65 -0.50
C LYS A 102 9.27 -10.52 0.51
N ASN A 103 10.33 -10.54 1.34
CA ASN A 103 10.61 -9.51 2.35
C ASN A 103 9.38 -9.22 3.24
N LYS A 104 8.72 -10.27 3.71
CA LYS A 104 7.48 -10.18 4.49
C LYS A 104 7.69 -9.27 5.69
N PRO A 105 6.92 -8.17 5.82
CA PRO A 105 7.03 -7.31 6.98
C PRO A 105 6.39 -7.95 8.20
N ASP A 106 7.00 -7.77 9.37
CA ASP A 106 6.47 -8.27 10.65
C ASP A 106 5.51 -7.27 11.32
N SER A 107 5.65 -5.99 10.99
CA SER A 107 4.85 -4.89 11.52
C SER A 107 4.67 -3.79 10.48
N PHE A 108 3.74 -2.87 10.73
CA PHE A 108 3.63 -1.60 10.02
C PHE A 108 3.32 -0.48 11.01
N VAL A 109 3.65 0.74 10.63
CA VAL A 109 3.40 1.94 11.42
C VAL A 109 2.36 2.78 10.71
N THR A 110 1.34 3.22 11.44
CA THR A 110 0.29 4.13 10.94
C THR A 110 0.80 5.57 10.87
N GLU A 111 -0.02 6.45 10.30
CA GLU A 111 0.28 7.88 10.22
C GLU A 111 0.44 8.52 11.61
N ASP A 112 -0.33 8.04 12.59
CA ASP A 112 -0.28 8.45 14.00
C ASP A 112 0.99 7.94 14.74
N GLY A 113 1.86 7.19 14.06
CA GLY A 113 3.08 6.65 14.66
C GLY A 113 2.88 5.35 15.45
N VAL A 114 1.66 4.83 15.55
CA VAL A 114 1.38 3.57 16.24
C VAL A 114 1.84 2.39 15.38
N THR A 115 2.61 1.49 16.00
CA THR A 115 3.13 0.28 15.36
C THR A 115 2.19 -0.89 15.62
N TYR A 116 1.76 -1.56 14.55
CA TYR A 116 0.91 -2.75 14.60
C TYR A 116 1.65 -3.98 14.08
N PRO A 117 1.61 -5.11 14.80
CA PRO A 117 2.12 -6.38 14.31
C PRO A 117 1.21 -6.92 13.19
N ILE A 118 1.81 -7.56 12.20
CA ILE A 118 1.09 -8.21 11.09
C ILE A 118 0.74 -9.65 11.46
N ASN A 119 1.65 -10.34 12.14
CA ASN A 119 1.39 -11.63 12.77
C ASN A 119 1.04 -11.39 14.24
N THR A 120 -0.23 -11.09 14.52
CA THR A 120 -0.82 -11.47 15.80
C THR A 120 -0.98 -12.98 15.78
N LYS A 121 -0.19 -13.65 16.62
CA LYS A 121 -0.40 -15.06 16.98
C LYS A 121 -1.75 -15.20 17.67
#